data_AF-A0A921RJK8-F1
#
_entry.id   AF-A0A921RJK8-F1
#
_cell.length_a   1.000
_cell.length_b   1.000
_cell.length_c   1.000
_cell.angle_alpha   90.00
_cell.angle_beta   90.00
_cell.angle_gamma   90.00
#
_symmetry.space_group_name_H-M   'P 1'
#
loop_
_entity.id
_entity.type
_entity.pdbx_description
1 polymer ?
#
loop_
_entity_poly.entity_id
_entity_poly.type
_entity_poly.pdbx_seq_one_letter_code
_entity_poly.pdbx_strand_id
1 'polypeptide(L)'
;MNEPQETVWSISDFIPTTEVFVVGCHPSGTDIALELCTVAREVHISVKSMDAAAVVPGMRRAVSRHDNLHLHLQIDCLCEDGQVMFADGSCVVADSIIYCTGYDFSFPFLDTGGLVTVDDNRVGPLFEHTFPPSLAPSLSFVGVPRMVVVPRFYEAQARWVAQVLSGRRPPLPPEEEMLRAAEYHHRAREEAGVPRRQSHNIFFDVDYMDEFGAKHCGFPRLPEWKKELLRSSVARLHDATESYRDDYRDSGLVREGLQAQGWLTGRPPPPPDTRVENES
;
A
#
# COMPACT_ATOMS: atom_id res chain seq x y z
N MET A 1 32.44 3.35 8.68
CA MET A 1 31.06 2.85 8.79
C MET A 1 30.93 1.78 7.72
N ASN A 2 30.77 0.53 8.13
CA ASN A 2 30.47 -0.55 7.18
C ASN A 2 29.08 -0.27 6.61
N GLU A 3 28.91 -0.37 5.29
CA GLU A 3 27.57 -0.51 4.70
C GLU A 3 26.89 -1.70 5.39
N PRO A 4 25.63 -1.57 5.83
CA PRO A 4 24.88 -2.73 6.29
C PRO A 4 24.88 -3.75 5.16
N GLN A 5 25.40 -4.95 5.42
CA GLN A 5 25.23 -6.04 4.47
C GLN A 5 23.72 -6.23 4.28
N GLU A 6 23.25 -6.09 3.04
CA GLU A 6 21.90 -6.51 2.66
C GLU A 6 21.83 -8.02 2.85
N THR A 7 21.43 -8.45 4.02
CA THR A 7 21.14 -9.85 4.24
C THR A 7 19.80 -10.13 3.56
N VAL A 8 19.84 -11.02 2.58
CA VAL A 8 18.63 -11.59 2.00
C VAL A 8 18.16 -12.69 2.93
N TRP A 9 16.93 -12.58 3.42
CA TRP A 9 16.30 -13.58 4.30
C TRP A 9 15.09 -14.20 3.60
N SER A 10 14.80 -15.45 3.95
CA SER A 10 13.60 -16.18 3.59
C SER A 10 12.89 -16.69 4.85
N ILE A 11 11.58 -16.94 4.76
CA ILE A 11 10.80 -17.55 5.84
C ILE A 11 11.42 -18.88 6.33
N SER A 12 12.09 -19.61 5.42
CA SER A 12 12.77 -20.87 5.71
C SER A 12 13.98 -20.74 6.64
N ASP A 13 14.49 -19.54 6.85
CA ASP A 13 15.63 -19.28 7.71
C ASP A 13 15.24 -19.26 9.19
N PHE A 14 13.93 -19.20 9.49
CA PHE A 14 13.39 -19.19 10.84
C PHE A 14 13.02 -20.61 11.29
N ILE A 15 13.31 -20.91 12.55
CA ILE A 15 13.06 -22.21 13.17
C ILE A 15 12.12 -22.06 14.38
N PRO A 16 11.46 -23.15 14.85
CA PRO A 16 10.50 -23.10 15.96
C PRO A 16 11.05 -22.70 17.33
N THR A 17 12.32 -22.31 17.41
CA THR A 17 12.96 -21.78 18.63
C THR A 17 13.23 -20.28 18.54
N THR A 18 13.03 -19.65 17.38
CA THR A 18 13.41 -18.26 17.12
C THR A 18 12.35 -17.28 17.62
N GLU A 19 12.79 -16.24 18.33
CA GLU A 19 12.03 -15.05 18.66
C GLU A 19 12.21 -13.99 17.57
N VAL A 20 11.14 -13.63 16.87
CA VAL A 20 11.21 -12.68 15.76
C VAL A 20 10.47 -11.39 16.08
N PHE A 21 11.16 -10.28 15.91
CA PHE A 21 10.60 -8.94 16.07
C PHE A 21 10.40 -8.25 14.72
N VAL A 22 9.17 -7.85 14.40
CA VAL A 22 8.79 -7.16 13.16
C VAL A 22 8.54 -5.68 13.46
N VAL A 23 9.30 -4.79 12.80
CA VAL A 23 9.16 -3.34 12.97
C VAL A 23 8.18 -2.78 11.95
N GLY A 24 6.97 -2.44 12.41
CA GLY A 24 5.91 -1.85 11.60
C GLY A 24 4.79 -2.83 11.22
N CYS A 25 3.55 -2.35 11.31
CA CYS A 25 2.32 -3.12 11.11
C CYS A 25 1.50 -2.65 9.89
N HIS A 26 2.19 -2.26 8.83
CA HIS A 26 1.60 -2.00 7.52
C HIS A 26 1.55 -3.31 6.70
N PRO A 27 1.02 -3.33 5.46
CA PRO A 27 0.75 -4.59 4.74
C PRO A 27 1.89 -5.61 4.76
N SER A 28 3.14 -5.18 4.52
CA SER A 28 4.31 -6.08 4.57
C SER A 28 4.55 -6.66 5.96
N GLY A 29 4.55 -5.83 7.01
CA GLY A 29 4.79 -6.29 8.37
C GLY A 29 3.69 -7.20 8.89
N THR A 30 2.44 -6.92 8.51
CA THR A 30 1.30 -7.77 8.83
C THR A 30 1.38 -9.13 8.11
N ASP A 31 1.55 -9.16 6.79
CA ASP A 31 1.64 -10.44 6.04
C ASP A 31 2.85 -11.27 6.51
N ILE A 32 4.03 -10.64 6.67
CA ILE A 32 5.23 -11.32 7.15
C ILE A 32 5.04 -11.86 8.58
N ALA A 33 4.46 -11.09 9.49
CA ALA A 33 4.21 -11.56 10.86
C ALA A 33 3.27 -12.77 10.89
N LEU A 34 2.19 -12.76 10.10
CA LEU A 34 1.27 -13.89 10.01
C LEU A 34 1.93 -15.13 9.42
N GLU A 35 2.82 -14.98 8.44
CA GLU A 35 3.59 -16.08 7.88
C GLU A 35 4.58 -16.64 8.92
N LEU A 36 5.25 -15.76 9.69
CA LEU A 36 6.18 -16.14 10.76
C LEU A 36 5.49 -16.89 11.90
N CYS A 37 4.21 -16.62 12.20
CA CYS A 37 3.47 -17.36 13.23
C CYS A 37 3.44 -18.87 12.95
N THR A 38 3.65 -19.30 11.70
CA THR A 38 3.65 -20.72 11.32
C THR A 38 4.98 -21.44 11.58
N VAL A 39 6.07 -20.69 11.82
CA VAL A 39 7.44 -21.24 11.92
C VAL A 39 8.23 -20.77 13.14
N ALA A 40 7.97 -19.58 13.68
CA ALA A 40 8.71 -18.99 14.80
C ALA A 40 8.10 -19.38 16.15
N ARG A 41 8.89 -19.28 17.23
CA ARG A 41 8.41 -19.55 18.59
C ARG A 41 7.48 -18.43 19.06
N GLU A 42 7.97 -17.20 19.04
CA GLU A 42 7.19 -15.98 19.28
C GLU A 42 7.42 -14.97 18.15
N VAL A 43 6.34 -14.28 17.79
CA VAL A 43 6.33 -13.18 16.84
C VAL A 43 5.84 -11.92 17.55
N HIS A 44 6.68 -10.90 17.53
CA HIS A 44 6.38 -9.61 18.13
C HIS A 44 6.33 -8.56 17.03
N ILE A 45 5.34 -7.67 17.05
CA ILE A 45 5.20 -6.62 16.03
C ILE A 45 4.98 -5.25 16.67
N SER A 46 5.75 -4.26 16.23
CA SER A 46 5.61 -2.88 16.74
C SER A 46 4.61 -2.05 15.94
N VAL A 47 3.84 -1.24 16.68
CA VAL A 47 2.89 -0.25 16.16
C VAL A 47 3.18 1.12 16.76
N LYS A 48 2.93 2.18 15.99
CA LYS A 48 3.12 3.56 16.48
C LYS A 48 2.11 3.95 17.56
N SER A 49 0.91 3.38 17.50
CA SER A 49 -0.18 3.58 18.46
C SER A 49 -1.11 2.37 18.42
N MET A 50 -1.99 2.24 19.42
CA MET A 50 -2.98 1.15 19.52
C MET A 50 -4.37 1.56 18.97
N ASP A 51 -4.46 2.67 18.24
CA ASP A 51 -5.70 3.10 17.62
C ASP A 51 -6.05 2.29 16.36
N ALA A 52 -7.25 2.51 15.80
CA ALA A 52 -7.74 1.76 14.66
C ALA A 52 -7.03 2.13 13.33
N ALA A 53 -6.34 3.28 13.28
CA ALA A 53 -5.58 3.70 12.11
C ALA A 53 -4.21 3.01 12.07
N ALA A 54 -3.62 2.72 13.22
CA ALA A 54 -2.35 2.01 13.35
C ALA A 54 -2.51 0.48 13.35
N VAL A 55 -3.60 -0.05 13.90
CA VAL A 55 -3.86 -1.49 13.97
C VAL A 55 -5.23 -1.83 13.40
N VAL A 56 -5.21 -2.40 12.21
CA VAL A 56 -6.40 -2.79 11.46
C VAL A 56 -7.20 -3.88 12.23
N PRO A 57 -8.54 -3.91 12.16
CA PRO A 57 -9.39 -4.88 12.87
C PRO A 57 -9.01 -6.34 12.62
N GLY A 58 -8.62 -6.68 11.39
CA GLY A 58 -8.14 -8.01 11.04
C GLY A 58 -6.89 -8.41 11.83
N MET A 59 -5.94 -7.50 12.01
CA MET A 59 -4.74 -7.75 12.80
C MET A 59 -5.06 -7.92 14.29
N ARG A 60 -5.98 -7.12 14.84
CA ARG A 60 -6.43 -7.29 16.24
C ARG A 60 -7.03 -8.67 16.49
N ARG A 61 -7.81 -9.18 15.52
CA ARG A 61 -8.36 -10.53 15.55
C ARG A 61 -7.27 -11.59 15.46
N ALA A 62 -6.29 -11.41 14.56
CA ALA A 62 -5.18 -12.34 14.43
C ALA A 62 -4.41 -12.49 15.76
N VAL A 63 -4.10 -11.38 16.42
CA VAL A 63 -3.43 -11.37 17.74
C VAL A 63 -4.25 -12.12 18.80
N SER A 64 -5.58 -12.09 18.73
CA SER A 64 -6.42 -12.86 19.67
C SER A 64 -6.54 -14.36 19.33
N ARG A 65 -6.10 -14.79 18.14
CA ARG A 65 -6.20 -16.17 17.66
C ARG A 65 -4.87 -16.93 17.71
N HIS A 66 -3.76 -16.20 17.63
CA HIS A 66 -2.42 -16.74 17.66
C HIS A 66 -1.79 -16.45 19.01
N ASP A 67 -1.60 -17.50 19.82
CA ASP A 67 -1.00 -17.38 21.16
C ASP A 67 0.46 -16.85 21.11
N ASN A 68 1.13 -17.01 19.95
CA ASN A 68 2.51 -16.59 19.72
C ASN A 68 2.65 -15.27 18.96
N LEU A 69 1.58 -14.47 18.81
CA LEU A 69 1.62 -13.18 18.12
C LEU A 69 1.29 -12.03 19.07
N HIS A 70 2.24 -11.11 19.26
CA HIS A 70 2.12 -10.04 20.25
C HIS A 70 2.30 -8.66 19.63
N LEU A 71 1.41 -7.72 19.99
CA LEU A 71 1.53 -6.31 19.61
C LEU A 71 2.27 -5.52 20.69
N HIS A 72 3.24 -4.73 20.26
CA HIS A 72 4.00 -3.82 21.12
C HIS A 72 3.92 -2.40 20.59
N LEU A 73 4.09 -1.42 21.49
CA LEU A 73 4.24 -0.02 21.08
C LEU A 73 5.59 0.20 20.37
N GLN A 74 5.83 1.45 19.96
CA GLN A 74 7.06 1.83 19.29
C GLN A 74 8.30 1.45 20.12
N ILE A 75 9.32 0.93 19.43
CA ILE A 75 10.64 0.67 19.98
C ILE A 75 11.28 1.99 20.45
N ASP A 76 11.79 1.99 21.67
CA ASP A 76 12.63 3.05 22.23
C ASP A 76 14.10 2.81 21.87
N CYS A 77 14.66 1.64 22.23
CA CYS A 77 16.02 1.28 21.87
C CYS A 77 16.24 -0.24 21.71
N LEU A 78 17.37 -0.59 21.07
CA LEU A 78 17.88 -1.94 20.95
C LEU A 78 19.14 -2.08 21.82
N CYS A 79 19.17 -3.09 22.67
CA CYS A 79 20.26 -3.32 23.62
C CYS A 79 21.26 -4.36 23.07
N GLU A 80 22.52 -4.27 23.50
CA GLU A 80 23.60 -5.17 23.06
C GLU A 80 23.38 -6.63 23.47
N ASP A 81 22.57 -6.86 24.50
CA ASP A 81 22.20 -8.18 25.00
C ASP A 81 20.99 -8.81 24.27
N GLY A 82 20.52 -8.17 23.20
CA GLY A 82 19.39 -8.64 22.38
C GLY A 82 18.02 -8.19 22.87
N GLN A 83 17.94 -7.35 23.90
CA GLN A 83 16.68 -6.77 24.35
C GLN A 83 16.17 -5.69 23.39
N VAL A 84 14.88 -5.74 23.09
CA VAL A 84 14.12 -4.68 22.42
C VAL A 84 13.30 -3.99 23.50
N MET A 85 13.60 -2.71 23.77
CA MET A 85 12.87 -1.90 24.74
C MET A 85 11.80 -1.06 24.06
N PHE A 86 10.62 -0.97 24.67
CA PHE A 86 9.48 -0.21 24.13
C PHE A 86 9.23 1.08 24.91
N ALA A 87 8.50 2.01 24.28
CA ALA A 87 8.17 3.31 24.85
C ALA A 87 7.35 3.26 26.15
N ASP A 88 6.70 2.13 26.46
CA ASP A 88 5.99 1.90 27.72
C ASP A 88 6.85 1.27 28.82
N GLY A 89 8.13 1.04 28.55
CA GLY A 89 9.09 0.43 29.47
C GLY A 89 9.09 -1.10 29.50
N SER A 90 8.21 -1.75 28.72
CA SER A 90 8.29 -3.21 28.54
C SER A 90 9.47 -3.58 27.64
N CYS A 91 9.87 -4.86 27.67
CA CYS A 91 10.94 -5.38 26.82
C CYS A 91 10.71 -6.84 26.44
N VAL A 92 11.29 -7.25 25.31
CA VAL A 92 11.38 -8.64 24.85
C VAL A 92 12.80 -8.93 24.37
N VAL A 93 13.23 -10.18 24.42
CA VAL A 93 14.48 -10.62 23.79
C VAL A 93 14.14 -11.14 22.41
N ALA A 94 14.84 -10.65 21.37
CA ALA A 94 14.61 -11.08 20.00
C ALA A 94 15.89 -11.64 19.38
N ASP A 95 15.79 -12.80 18.74
CA ASP A 95 16.89 -13.40 17.98
C ASP A 95 17.06 -12.71 16.62
N SER A 96 16.00 -12.13 16.08
CA SER A 96 16.00 -11.49 14.77
C SER A 96 15.03 -10.30 14.72
N ILE A 97 15.42 -9.26 13.99
CA ILE A 97 14.62 -8.05 13.79
C ILE A 97 14.42 -7.83 12.28
N ILE A 98 13.16 -7.72 11.86
CA ILE A 98 12.78 -7.49 10.46
C ILE A 98 12.15 -6.10 10.34
N TYR A 99 12.78 -5.22 9.58
CA TYR A 99 12.27 -3.87 9.33
C TYR A 99 11.24 -3.85 8.21
N CYS A 100 9.97 -3.70 8.57
CA CYS A 100 8.83 -3.54 7.67
C CYS A 100 8.37 -2.07 7.61
N THR A 101 9.34 -1.15 7.57
CA THR A 101 9.14 0.31 7.69
C THR A 101 8.88 1.02 6.36
N GLY A 102 8.81 0.26 5.26
CA GLY A 102 8.58 0.75 3.91
C GLY A 102 9.87 1.06 3.16
N TYR A 103 9.73 1.82 2.07
CA TYR A 103 10.82 2.13 1.14
C TYR A 103 10.84 3.62 0.79
N ASP A 104 12.02 4.14 0.49
CA ASP A 104 12.21 5.49 -0.02
C ASP A 104 12.52 5.48 -1.52
N PHE A 105 12.06 6.52 -2.23
CA PHE A 105 12.46 6.72 -3.62
C PHE A 105 13.95 7.03 -3.71
N SER A 106 14.64 6.33 -4.62
CA SER A 106 16.05 6.55 -4.91
C SER A 106 16.30 6.38 -6.40
N PHE A 107 16.91 7.40 -7.01
CA PHE A 107 17.26 7.41 -8.44
C PHE A 107 18.75 7.77 -8.59
N PRO A 108 19.68 6.93 -8.10
CA PRO A 108 21.11 7.26 -8.07
C PRO A 108 21.72 7.43 -9.47
N PHE A 109 21.04 6.93 -10.50
CA PHE A 109 21.42 7.04 -11.90
C PHE A 109 20.96 8.34 -12.59
N LEU A 110 20.12 9.15 -11.94
CA LEU A 110 19.46 10.28 -12.57
C LEU A 110 19.99 11.61 -12.02
N ASP A 111 20.92 12.23 -12.74
CA ASP A 111 21.37 13.59 -12.48
C ASP A 111 20.58 14.59 -13.32
N THR A 112 19.74 15.40 -12.66
CA THR A 112 18.97 16.47 -13.31
C THR A 112 19.47 17.87 -12.92
N GLY A 113 20.66 17.99 -12.30
CA GLY A 113 21.14 19.27 -11.77
C GLY A 113 20.22 19.90 -10.72
N GLY A 114 19.47 19.08 -9.97
CA GLY A 114 18.53 19.54 -8.94
C GLY A 114 17.12 19.90 -9.44
N LEU A 115 16.83 19.79 -10.74
CA LEU A 115 15.48 20.02 -11.30
C LEU A 115 14.42 18.99 -10.83
N VAL A 116 14.86 17.79 -10.42
CA VAL A 116 14.05 16.78 -9.76
C VAL A 116 14.79 16.38 -8.50
N THR A 117 14.08 16.39 -7.37
CA THR A 117 14.61 15.99 -6.07
C THR A 117 13.73 14.93 -5.43
N VAL A 118 14.32 14.17 -4.51
CA VAL A 118 13.58 13.38 -3.54
C VAL A 118 13.79 14.00 -2.17
N ASP A 119 12.74 14.58 -1.61
CA ASP A 119 12.76 15.23 -0.30
C ASP A 119 11.66 14.64 0.60
N ASP A 120 12.05 14.04 1.73
CA ASP A 120 11.18 13.21 2.57
C ASP A 120 10.27 12.30 1.72
N ASN A 121 10.88 11.48 0.85
CA ASN A 121 10.18 10.50 -0.01
C ASN A 121 9.08 11.11 -0.93
N ARG A 122 9.15 12.42 -1.21
CA ARG A 122 8.42 13.14 -2.27
C ARG A 122 9.36 13.34 -3.46
N VAL A 123 9.02 12.77 -4.60
CA VAL A 123 9.68 13.01 -5.90
C VAL A 123 9.05 14.25 -6.52
N GLY A 124 9.84 15.29 -6.81
CA GLY A 124 9.24 16.52 -7.32
C GLY A 124 10.20 17.59 -7.83
N PRO A 125 9.63 18.66 -8.41
CA PRO A 125 8.20 18.83 -8.71
C PRO A 125 7.74 17.92 -9.87
N LEU A 126 6.54 17.34 -9.77
CA LEU A 126 5.95 16.49 -10.82
C LEU A 126 4.51 16.92 -11.14
N PHE A 127 4.25 17.30 -12.38
CA PHE A 127 2.90 17.49 -12.91
C PHE A 127 2.20 16.14 -13.04
N GLU A 128 1.04 16.03 -12.38
CA GLU A 128 0.21 14.81 -12.36
C GLU A 128 1.04 13.54 -12.04
N HIS A 129 2.00 13.67 -11.11
CA HIS A 129 2.94 12.63 -10.69
C HIS A 129 3.78 11.98 -11.79
N THR A 130 3.87 12.62 -12.96
CA THR A 130 4.43 11.99 -14.17
C THR A 130 5.53 12.83 -14.81
N PHE A 131 5.31 14.14 -14.99
CA PHE A 131 6.23 14.99 -15.76
C PHE A 131 6.92 16.05 -14.89
N PRO A 132 8.25 16.08 -14.83
CA PRO A 132 8.97 17.24 -14.30
C PRO A 132 8.76 18.45 -15.22
N PRO A 133 8.20 19.58 -14.75
CA PRO A 133 7.80 20.69 -15.61
C PRO A 133 8.89 21.16 -16.59
N SER A 134 10.11 21.38 -16.12
CA SER A 134 11.23 21.90 -16.91
C SER A 134 11.90 20.88 -17.85
N LEU A 135 11.57 19.59 -17.71
CA LEU A 135 12.17 18.52 -18.51
C LEU A 135 11.14 17.77 -19.37
N ALA A 136 9.87 18.16 -19.29
CA ALA A 136 8.81 17.51 -20.04
C ALA A 136 8.85 17.88 -21.54
N PRO A 137 8.50 16.94 -22.44
CA PRO A 137 8.21 15.53 -22.20
C PRO A 137 9.45 14.63 -22.25
N SER A 138 10.66 15.19 -22.34
CA SER A 138 11.91 14.42 -22.52
C SER A 138 12.25 13.52 -21.33
N LEU A 139 11.82 13.87 -20.13
CA LEU A 139 11.85 13.05 -18.93
C LEU A 139 10.42 12.84 -18.40
N SER A 140 10.11 11.61 -17.99
CA SER A 140 8.84 11.26 -17.35
C SER A 140 9.03 10.09 -16.38
N PHE A 141 8.16 10.00 -15.39
CA PHE A 141 8.14 8.96 -14.37
C PHE A 141 6.85 8.14 -14.49
N VAL A 142 6.98 6.82 -14.51
CA VAL A 142 5.88 5.87 -14.36
C VAL A 142 6.13 5.09 -13.08
N GLY A 143 5.11 4.94 -12.24
CA GLY A 143 5.25 4.15 -11.01
C GLY A 143 5.47 4.95 -9.72
N VAL A 144 5.50 6.28 -9.77
CA VAL A 144 5.67 7.12 -8.57
C VAL A 144 4.43 7.08 -7.66
N PRO A 145 3.18 7.10 -8.16
CA PRO A 145 2.01 6.99 -7.29
C PRO A 145 1.94 5.65 -6.53
N ARG A 146 1.67 5.73 -5.23
CA ARG A 146 1.53 4.62 -4.28
C ARG A 146 0.07 4.39 -3.91
N MET A 147 -0.23 3.19 -3.39
CA MET A 147 -1.59 2.79 -3.00
C MET A 147 -2.57 2.94 -4.18
N VAL A 148 -2.18 2.40 -5.33
CA VAL A 148 -2.96 2.40 -6.58
C VAL A 148 -3.23 0.96 -7.04
N VAL A 149 -4.16 0.79 -7.97
CA VAL A 149 -4.29 -0.47 -8.72
C VAL A 149 -3.17 -0.52 -9.75
N VAL A 150 -2.01 -1.03 -9.32
CA VAL A 150 -0.71 -0.96 -10.01
C VAL A 150 -0.79 -1.22 -11.52
N PRO A 151 -1.31 -2.39 -12.00
CA PRO A 151 -1.30 -2.67 -13.44
C PRO A 151 -2.08 -1.62 -14.24
N ARG A 152 -3.21 -1.17 -13.71
CA ARG A 152 -4.10 -0.24 -14.41
C ARG A 152 -3.57 1.19 -14.40
N PHE A 153 -3.15 1.67 -13.23
CA PHE A 153 -2.73 3.06 -13.09
C PHE A 153 -1.41 3.30 -13.83
N TYR A 154 -0.46 2.36 -13.74
CA TYR A 154 0.82 2.49 -14.45
C TYR A 154 0.66 2.28 -15.96
N GLU A 155 -0.27 1.44 -16.42
CA GLU A 155 -0.63 1.39 -17.85
C GLU A 155 -1.18 2.75 -18.32
N ALA A 156 -2.08 3.38 -17.55
CA ALA A 156 -2.62 4.69 -17.88
C ALA A 156 -1.51 5.76 -17.95
N GLN A 157 -0.57 5.79 -17.00
CA GLN A 157 0.60 6.69 -17.05
C GLN A 157 1.46 6.42 -18.28
N ALA A 158 1.84 5.17 -18.53
CA ALA A 158 2.69 4.79 -19.67
C ALA A 158 2.04 5.12 -21.02
N ARG A 159 0.73 4.87 -21.16
CA ARG A 159 -0.04 5.25 -22.35
C ARG A 159 -0.08 6.75 -22.55
N TRP A 160 -0.26 7.52 -21.48
CA TRP A 160 -0.24 8.98 -21.57
C TRP A 160 1.11 9.48 -22.07
N VAL A 161 2.21 9.02 -21.45
CA VAL A 161 3.58 9.35 -21.86
C VAL A 161 3.81 9.02 -23.34
N ALA A 162 3.48 7.81 -23.78
CA ALA A 162 3.66 7.40 -25.17
C ALA A 162 2.82 8.23 -26.16
N GLN A 163 1.60 8.62 -25.78
CA GLN A 163 0.74 9.45 -26.63
C GLN A 163 1.25 10.90 -26.72
N VAL A 164 1.79 11.46 -25.63
CA VAL A 164 2.44 12.79 -25.63
C VAL A 164 3.67 12.76 -26.54
N LEU A 165 4.56 11.77 -26.37
CA LEU A 165 5.78 11.65 -27.17
C LEU A 165 5.51 11.41 -28.67
N SER A 166 4.42 10.71 -29.00
CA SER A 166 4.04 10.46 -30.40
C SER A 166 3.17 11.57 -31.03
N GLY A 167 2.85 12.64 -30.29
CA GLY A 167 1.95 13.69 -30.77
C GLY A 167 0.50 13.25 -30.94
N ARG A 168 0.12 12.08 -30.41
CA ARG A 168 -1.27 11.57 -30.39
C ARG A 168 -2.12 12.21 -29.30
N ARG A 169 -1.51 13.00 -28.42
CA ARG A 169 -2.18 13.88 -27.46
C ARG A 169 -1.85 15.34 -27.77
N PRO A 170 -2.70 16.29 -27.35
CA PRO A 170 -2.33 17.69 -27.33
C PRO A 170 -1.00 17.89 -26.58
N PRO A 171 -0.22 18.92 -26.94
CA PRO A 171 0.97 19.30 -26.19
C PRO A 171 0.65 19.45 -24.69
N LEU A 172 1.62 19.11 -23.84
CA LEU A 172 1.51 19.39 -22.41
C LEU A 172 1.31 20.90 -22.19
N PRO A 173 0.68 21.30 -21.06
CA PRO A 173 0.57 22.70 -20.69
C PRO A 173 1.97 23.37 -20.61
N PRO A 174 2.05 24.70 -20.69
CA PRO A 174 3.30 25.42 -20.46
C PRO A 174 3.92 25.06 -19.11
N GLU A 175 5.26 25.11 -19.03
CA GLU A 175 6.03 24.77 -17.83
C GLU A 175 5.50 25.46 -16.56
N GLU A 176 5.21 26.77 -16.64
CA GLU A 176 4.70 27.54 -15.51
C GLU A 176 3.35 27.01 -14.99
N GLU A 177 2.48 26.55 -15.89
CA GLU A 177 1.18 25.98 -15.53
C GLU A 177 1.35 24.61 -14.87
N MET A 178 2.23 23.77 -15.41
CA MET A 178 2.57 22.46 -14.84
C MET A 178 3.17 22.60 -13.43
N LEU A 179 4.07 23.57 -13.24
CA LEU A 179 4.68 23.86 -11.95
C LEU A 179 3.63 24.33 -10.95
N ARG A 180 2.79 25.30 -11.33
CA ARG A 180 1.71 25.82 -10.49
C ARG A 180 0.73 24.72 -10.07
N ALA A 181 0.39 23.82 -10.98
CA ALA A 181 -0.48 22.68 -10.69
C ALA A 181 0.16 21.70 -9.70
N ALA A 182 1.45 21.39 -9.87
CA ALA A 182 2.20 20.52 -8.95
C ALA A 182 2.28 21.13 -7.54
N GLU A 183 2.63 22.41 -7.44
CA GLU A 183 2.68 23.14 -6.16
C GLU A 183 1.31 23.22 -5.48
N TYR A 184 0.26 23.51 -6.24
CA TYR A 184 -1.11 23.54 -5.72
C TYR A 184 -1.51 22.17 -5.16
N HIS A 185 -1.25 21.09 -5.89
CA HIS A 185 -1.52 19.74 -5.43
C HIS A 185 -0.77 19.42 -4.12
N HIS A 186 0.52 19.76 -4.03
CA HIS A 186 1.30 19.54 -2.81
C HIS A 186 0.75 20.35 -1.62
N ARG A 187 0.42 21.63 -1.85
CA ARG A 187 -0.14 22.51 -0.82
C ARG A 187 -1.49 22.01 -0.31
N ALA A 188 -2.40 21.64 -1.22
CA ALA A 188 -3.71 21.12 -0.84
C ALA A 188 -3.61 19.86 0.04
N ARG A 189 -2.62 19.00 -0.22
CA ARG A 189 -2.36 17.81 0.62
C ARG A 189 -1.77 18.17 1.98
N GLU A 190 -0.85 19.12 2.04
CA GLU A 190 -0.28 19.61 3.30
C GLU A 190 -1.36 20.30 4.16
N GLU A 191 -2.23 21.11 3.56
CA GLU A 191 -3.39 21.73 4.21
C GLU A 191 -4.41 20.68 4.71
N ALA A 192 -4.53 19.54 4.02
CA ALA A 192 -5.32 18.40 4.45
C ALA A 192 -4.63 17.54 5.52
N GLY A 193 -3.45 17.93 6.01
CA GLY A 193 -2.69 17.22 7.04
C GLY A 193 -1.96 15.96 6.56
N VAL A 194 -1.83 15.76 5.24
CA VAL A 194 -1.09 14.62 4.68
C VAL A 194 0.42 14.87 4.80
N PRO A 195 1.19 13.96 5.45
CA PRO A 195 2.64 14.11 5.56
C PRO A 195 3.34 14.18 4.20
N ARG A 196 4.47 14.90 4.12
CA ARG A 196 5.25 15.06 2.89
C ARG A 196 5.64 13.72 2.26
N ARG A 197 6.11 12.74 3.04
CA ARG A 197 6.34 11.37 2.58
C ARG A 197 5.17 10.61 2.00
N GLN A 198 3.95 11.10 2.14
CA GLN A 198 2.74 10.51 1.55
C GLN A 198 2.18 11.33 0.38
N SER A 199 2.99 12.23 -0.20
CA SER A 199 2.54 13.12 -1.29
C SER A 199 2.09 12.39 -2.56
N HIS A 200 2.57 11.17 -2.76
CA HIS A 200 2.22 10.32 -3.90
C HIS A 200 1.22 9.22 -3.56
N ASN A 201 0.66 9.21 -2.34
CA ASN A 201 -0.34 8.21 -1.95
C ASN A 201 -1.72 8.59 -2.52
N ILE A 202 -2.28 7.73 -3.36
CA ILE A 202 -3.62 7.87 -3.94
C ILE A 202 -4.68 7.17 -3.08
N PHE A 203 -4.26 6.43 -2.05
CA PHE A 203 -5.14 5.78 -1.05
C PHE A 203 -6.25 4.92 -1.65
N PHE A 204 -5.96 4.23 -2.76
CA PHE A 204 -6.89 3.40 -3.51
C PHE A 204 -8.16 4.15 -3.96
N ASP A 205 -8.08 5.47 -4.17
CA ASP A 205 -9.17 6.26 -4.76
C ASP A 205 -9.39 5.82 -6.22
N VAL A 206 -10.34 4.91 -6.40
CA VAL A 206 -10.68 4.32 -7.70
C VAL A 206 -11.22 5.36 -8.67
N ASP A 207 -11.91 6.37 -8.16
CA ASP A 207 -12.53 7.40 -8.99
C ASP A 207 -11.48 8.39 -9.51
N TYR A 208 -10.52 8.80 -8.66
CA TYR A 208 -9.34 9.54 -9.10
C TYR A 208 -8.55 8.78 -10.17
N MET A 209 -8.27 7.48 -9.97
CA MET A 209 -7.53 6.68 -10.94
C MET A 209 -8.27 6.56 -12.29
N ASP A 210 -9.60 6.42 -12.26
CA ASP A 210 -10.45 6.41 -13.44
C ASP A 210 -10.46 7.75 -14.18
N GLU A 211 -10.61 8.84 -13.44
CA GLU A 211 -10.60 10.19 -14.00
C GLU A 211 -9.24 10.52 -14.63
N PHE A 212 -8.14 10.19 -13.94
CA PHE A 212 -6.79 10.34 -14.45
C PHE A 212 -6.63 9.64 -15.81
N GLY A 213 -6.96 8.34 -15.88
CA GLY A 213 -6.83 7.56 -17.10
C GLY A 213 -7.71 8.11 -18.23
N ALA A 214 -8.96 8.45 -17.94
CA ALA A 214 -9.90 8.98 -18.92
C ALA A 214 -9.44 10.34 -19.47
N LYS A 215 -9.04 11.27 -18.59
CA LYS A 215 -8.58 12.63 -18.93
C LYS A 215 -7.30 12.60 -19.75
N HIS A 216 -6.27 11.87 -19.29
CA HIS A 216 -4.92 12.02 -19.83
C HIS A 216 -4.61 11.09 -21.01
N CYS A 217 -5.13 9.85 -21.02
CA CYS A 217 -4.84 8.90 -22.09
C CYS A 217 -6.07 8.22 -22.72
N GLY A 218 -7.28 8.63 -22.32
CA GLY A 218 -8.53 8.04 -22.82
C GLY A 218 -8.72 6.60 -22.34
N PHE A 219 -8.14 6.27 -21.18
CA PHE A 219 -8.31 4.96 -20.57
C PHE A 219 -9.78 4.75 -20.19
N PRO A 220 -10.40 3.61 -20.54
CA PRO A 220 -11.80 3.36 -20.22
C PRO A 220 -12.01 3.33 -18.69
N ARG A 221 -13.04 4.05 -18.22
CA ARG A 221 -13.48 3.98 -16.82
C ARG A 221 -13.91 2.56 -16.44
N LEU A 222 -13.73 2.20 -15.18
CA LEU A 222 -14.19 0.92 -14.68
C LEU A 222 -15.71 0.90 -14.58
N PRO A 223 -16.38 -0.20 -14.95
CA PRO A 223 -17.78 -0.40 -14.60
C PRO A 223 -17.91 -0.51 -13.07
N GLU A 224 -19.07 -0.13 -12.54
CA GLU A 224 -19.27 0.01 -11.09
C GLU A 224 -18.97 -1.28 -10.33
N TRP A 225 -19.34 -2.45 -10.88
CA TRP A 225 -19.06 -3.74 -10.24
C TRP A 225 -17.55 -4.00 -10.03
N LYS A 226 -16.67 -3.51 -10.93
CA LYS A 226 -15.21 -3.62 -10.73
C LYS A 226 -14.72 -2.66 -9.67
N LYS A 227 -15.31 -1.46 -9.58
CA LYS A 227 -14.99 -0.51 -8.51
C LYS A 227 -15.39 -1.07 -7.16
N GLU A 228 -16.59 -1.65 -7.07
CA GLU A 228 -17.06 -2.31 -5.86
C GLU A 228 -16.19 -3.51 -5.49
N LEU A 229 -15.80 -4.35 -6.46
CA LEU A 229 -14.88 -5.46 -6.22
C LEU A 229 -13.55 -4.97 -5.61
N LEU A 230 -12.98 -3.88 -6.14
CA LEU A 230 -11.74 -3.30 -5.60
C LEU A 230 -11.94 -2.74 -4.18
N ARG A 231 -12.98 -1.92 -3.96
CA ARG A 231 -13.28 -1.31 -2.65
C ARG A 231 -13.54 -2.38 -1.59
N SER A 232 -14.38 -3.37 -1.91
CA SER A 232 -14.70 -4.48 -0.99
C SER A 232 -13.48 -5.35 -0.70
N SER A 233 -12.59 -5.58 -1.68
CA SER A 233 -11.35 -6.33 -1.45
C SER A 233 -10.39 -5.60 -0.49
N VAL A 234 -10.27 -4.27 -0.61
CA VAL A 234 -9.47 -3.45 0.32
C VAL A 234 -10.10 -3.46 1.72
N ALA A 235 -11.42 -3.34 1.82
CA ALA A 235 -12.12 -3.43 3.10
C ALA A 235 -11.91 -4.81 3.76
N ARG A 236 -12.03 -5.90 2.98
CA ARG A 236 -11.77 -7.26 3.48
C ARG A 236 -10.33 -7.47 3.91
N LEU A 237 -9.34 -6.91 3.22
CA LEU A 237 -7.93 -6.96 3.67
C LEU A 237 -7.78 -6.35 5.07
N HIS A 238 -8.47 -5.25 5.34
CA HIS A 238 -8.42 -4.53 6.61
C HIS A 238 -9.19 -5.27 7.72
N ASP A 239 -10.33 -5.88 7.39
CA ASP A 239 -11.19 -6.57 8.36
C ASP A 239 -10.82 -8.04 8.57
N ALA A 240 -10.35 -8.74 7.55
CA ALA A 240 -10.16 -10.18 7.58
C ALA A 240 -8.77 -10.55 7.07
N THR A 241 -7.73 -9.88 7.56
CA THR A 241 -6.34 -9.99 7.11
C THR A 241 -5.84 -11.43 6.89
N GLU A 242 -6.27 -12.39 7.70
CA GLU A 242 -5.89 -13.81 7.55
C GLU A 242 -6.66 -14.54 6.44
N SER A 243 -7.93 -14.18 6.21
CA SER A 243 -8.85 -14.95 5.37
C SER A 243 -9.39 -14.20 4.15
N TYR A 244 -9.00 -12.94 3.94
CA TYR A 244 -9.55 -12.10 2.87
C TYR A 244 -9.28 -12.66 1.46
N ARG A 245 -8.28 -13.53 1.32
CA ARG A 245 -7.93 -14.24 0.09
C ARG A 245 -8.86 -15.44 -0.18
N ASP A 246 -9.56 -15.93 0.84
CA ASP A 246 -10.42 -17.12 0.78
C ASP A 246 -11.92 -16.79 0.94
N ASP A 247 -12.24 -15.57 1.39
CA ASP A 247 -13.62 -15.13 1.65
C ASP A 247 -14.22 -14.35 0.46
N TYR A 248 -15.00 -15.06 -0.36
CA TYR A 248 -15.64 -14.54 -1.56
C TYR A 248 -17.11 -14.11 -1.33
N ARG A 249 -17.34 -13.30 -0.29
CA ARG A 249 -18.65 -12.67 -0.02
C ARG A 249 -18.90 -11.46 -0.91
N ASP A 250 -18.91 -11.69 -2.21
CA ASP A 250 -19.16 -10.65 -3.21
C ASP A 250 -20.65 -10.30 -3.29
N SER A 251 -20.95 -9.02 -3.48
CA SER A 251 -22.32 -8.53 -3.63
C SER A 251 -22.98 -9.06 -4.91
N GLY A 252 -24.31 -8.91 -5.00
CA GLY A 252 -25.05 -9.22 -6.23
C GLY A 252 -24.46 -8.52 -7.46
N LEU A 253 -24.10 -7.23 -7.33
CA LEU A 253 -23.54 -6.44 -8.43
C LEU A 253 -22.20 -7.02 -8.92
N VAL A 254 -21.29 -7.35 -7.99
CA VAL A 254 -19.99 -7.96 -8.32
C VAL A 254 -20.19 -9.32 -8.97
N ARG A 255 -21.07 -10.15 -8.41
CA ARG A 255 -21.35 -11.51 -8.93
C ARG A 255 -21.94 -11.49 -10.33
N GLU A 256 -22.91 -10.61 -10.59
CA GLU A 256 -23.49 -10.41 -11.92
C GLU A 256 -22.42 -9.94 -12.92
N GLY A 257 -21.56 -9.00 -12.51
CA GLY A 257 -20.44 -8.53 -13.33
C GLY A 257 -19.43 -9.64 -13.68
N LEU A 258 -19.07 -10.46 -12.70
CA LEU A 258 -18.19 -11.62 -12.90
C LEU A 258 -18.82 -12.67 -13.82
N GLN A 259 -20.12 -12.96 -13.66
CA GLN A 259 -20.87 -13.88 -14.53
C GLN A 259 -20.95 -13.36 -15.97
N ALA A 260 -21.26 -12.06 -16.16
CA ALA A 260 -21.33 -11.44 -17.48
C ALA A 260 -19.98 -11.47 -18.23
N GLN A 261 -18.87 -11.56 -17.49
CA GLN A 261 -17.52 -11.70 -18.03
C GLN A 261 -17.03 -13.15 -18.10
N GLY A 262 -17.86 -14.13 -17.73
CA GLY A 262 -17.55 -15.55 -17.80
C GLY A 262 -16.63 -16.08 -16.68
N TRP A 263 -16.36 -15.29 -15.64
CA TRP A 263 -15.51 -15.71 -14.50
C TRP A 263 -16.24 -16.61 -13.51
N LEU A 264 -17.57 -16.51 -13.43
CA LEU A 264 -18.40 -17.37 -12.60
C LEU A 264 -19.32 -18.22 -13.49
N THR A 265 -19.11 -19.53 -13.48
CA THR A 265 -19.97 -20.50 -14.15
C THR A 265 -20.96 -21.08 -13.13
N GLY A 266 -22.16 -20.52 -12.99
CA GLY A 266 -23.19 -21.10 -12.12
C GLY A 266 -24.21 -20.11 -11.55
N ARG A 267 -25.38 -20.64 -11.17
CA ARG A 267 -26.47 -19.89 -10.53
C ARG A 267 -26.00 -19.37 -9.16
N PRO A 268 -26.37 -18.14 -8.73
CA PRO A 268 -26.00 -17.64 -7.40
C PRO A 268 -26.44 -18.61 -6.28
N PRO A 269 -25.65 -18.78 -5.21
CA PRO A 269 -26.06 -19.53 -4.04
C PRO A 269 -27.31 -18.85 -3.44
N PRO A 270 -28.21 -19.63 -2.83
CA PRO A 270 -29.38 -19.08 -2.18
C PRO A 270 -28.97 -18.07 -1.09
N PRO A 271 -29.78 -17.04 -0.83
CA PRO A 271 -29.54 -16.13 0.28
C PRO A 271 -29.47 -16.92 1.59
N PRO A 272 -28.68 -16.45 2.58
CA PRO A 272 -28.61 -17.10 3.89
C PRO A 272 -30.00 -17.15 4.53
N ASP A 273 -30.36 -18.31 5.07
CA ASP A 273 -31.67 -18.59 5.65
C ASP A 273 -31.87 -17.74 6.92
N THR A 274 -32.77 -16.76 6.89
CA THR A 274 -33.09 -15.88 8.02
C THR A 274 -34.00 -16.54 9.07
N ARG A 275 -34.00 -17.87 9.15
CA ARG A 275 -34.87 -18.66 10.02
C ARG A 275 -34.11 -19.41 11.12
N VAL A 276 -33.28 -18.73 11.90
CA VAL A 276 -32.91 -19.21 13.25
C VAL A 276 -32.65 -18.04 14.21
N GLU A 277 -33.58 -17.11 14.32
CA GLU A 277 -33.68 -16.21 15.49
C GLU A 277 -35.17 -15.98 15.77
N ASN A 278 -35.84 -17.00 16.29
CA ASN A 278 -37.06 -16.93 17.09
C ASN A 278 -37.50 -18.36 17.39
N GLU A 279 -36.87 -18.98 18.39
CA GLU A 279 -37.46 -20.01 19.27
C GLU A 279 -36.38 -20.54 20.22
N SER A 280 -36.40 -20.02 21.47
CA SER A 280 -36.02 -20.63 22.77
C SER A 280 -35.35 -19.60 23.67
#